data_AF-A0A8C3S1T3-F1
#
_entry.id   AF-A0A8C3S1T3-F1
#
_cell.length_a   1.000
_cell.length_b   1.000
_cell.length_c   1.000
_cell.angle_alpha   90.00
_cell.angle_beta   90.00
_cell.angle_gamma   90.00
#
_symmetry.space_group_name_H-M   'P 1'
#
loop_
_entity.id
_entity.type
_entity.pdbx_description
1 polymer ?
#
loop_
_entity_poly.entity_id
_entity_poly.type
_entity_poly.pdbx_seq_one_letter_code
_entity_poly.pdbx_strand_id
1 'polypeptide(L)'
;HYRGRRRRLWLDHHQLSILGALDLGGASTQISFIPIDPITDQTKASKFRLYGFDYTIYTHSYLCYGQNQALKQSPSSWSSINHPCYPEGYQETTTAASIHSIPCTASHALTLSQASWNATLVGTGNATACRMAIKQIFNFTACGQSQSCTFNGTYQPPVNGEFFVRQILSDPSSEQSLNPSSLRVTLCAPSERLSYCANANYILVLLLDAYKFNQTSWSSIKFQMKVTNTDIGWTLGYMLNLTNMIPVEAPEQVKGQQNGLWAAAIFFIVLTLGFCLVGLLIYILW
;
A
#
# COMPACT_ATOMS: atom_id res chain seq x y z
N HIS A 1 -17.78 -45.84 6.32
CA HIS A 1 -18.79 -44.91 5.77
C HIS A 1 -19.62 -44.38 6.92
N TYR A 2 -19.72 -43.10 7.30
CA TYR A 2 -19.68 -41.82 6.60
C TYR A 2 -18.89 -40.80 7.44
N ARG A 3 -17.86 -40.17 6.85
CA ARG A 3 -17.21 -38.97 7.42
C ARG A 3 -18.08 -37.76 7.09
N GLY A 4 -18.81 -37.25 8.08
CA GLY A 4 -19.54 -35.99 7.96
C GLY A 4 -18.59 -34.80 7.97
N ARG A 5 -18.27 -34.24 6.80
CA ARG A 5 -17.74 -32.88 6.65
C ARG A 5 -18.79 -31.89 7.17
N ARG A 6 -18.60 -31.35 8.38
CA ARG A 6 -19.29 -30.11 8.78
C ARG A 6 -18.43 -28.91 8.39
N ARG A 7 -19.10 -27.95 7.76
CA ARG A 7 -18.55 -26.81 7.03
C ARG A 7 -17.67 -25.94 7.93
N ARG A 8 -16.41 -25.77 7.51
CA ARG A 8 -15.53 -24.68 7.95
C ARG A 8 -16.13 -23.38 7.40
N LEU A 9 -16.80 -22.60 8.24
CA LEU A 9 -17.26 -21.26 7.89
C LEU A 9 -16.61 -20.25 8.86
N TRP A 10 -15.28 -20.25 8.86
CA TRP A 10 -14.44 -19.17 9.37
C TRP A 10 -13.24 -19.14 8.45
N LEU A 11 -13.13 -18.05 7.67
CA LEU A 11 -12.06 -17.72 6.72
C LEU A 11 -11.48 -18.96 6.04
N ASP A 12 -12.17 -19.48 5.01
CA ASP A 12 -11.52 -20.40 4.09
C ASP A 12 -10.31 -19.67 3.52
N HIS A 13 -9.10 -20.12 3.84
CA HIS A 13 -7.86 -19.42 3.46
C HIS A 13 -7.69 -19.37 1.94
N HIS A 14 -8.40 -20.24 1.21
CA HIS A 14 -8.54 -20.17 -0.25
C HIS A 14 -9.45 -19.02 -0.75
N GLN A 15 -10.14 -18.30 0.14
CA GLN A 15 -11.04 -17.18 -0.19
C GLN A 15 -10.58 -15.81 0.36
N LEU A 16 -9.53 -15.76 1.19
CA LEU A 16 -8.94 -14.50 1.64
C LEU A 16 -7.82 -14.06 0.69
N SER A 17 -8.10 -13.05 -0.12
CA SER A 17 -7.08 -12.33 -0.87
C SER A 17 -6.31 -11.41 0.07
N ILE A 18 -5.04 -11.73 0.34
CA ILE A 18 -4.11 -10.81 1.01
C ILE A 18 -3.55 -9.90 -0.07
N LEU A 19 -3.71 -8.59 0.16
CA LEU A 19 -3.34 -7.56 -0.79
C LEU A 19 -2.00 -6.95 -0.37
N GLY A 20 -1.15 -6.68 -1.34
CA GLY A 20 0.01 -5.81 -1.15
C GLY A 20 -0.44 -4.37 -0.87
N ALA A 21 0.42 -3.61 -0.22
CA ALA A 21 0.19 -2.21 0.11
C ALA A 21 1.28 -1.34 -0.52
N LEU A 22 0.85 -0.29 -1.19
CA LEU A 22 1.67 0.78 -1.72
C LEU A 22 1.21 2.08 -1.04
N ASP A 23 2.06 2.67 -0.21
CA ASP A 23 1.77 3.94 0.46
C ASP A 23 2.67 5.02 -0.14
N LEU A 24 2.04 6.09 -0.67
CA LEU A 24 2.74 7.24 -1.21
C LEU A 24 2.41 8.48 -0.38
N GLY A 25 3.31 8.82 0.53
CA GLY A 25 3.25 10.04 1.32
C GLY A 25 3.99 11.22 0.66
N GLY A 26 4.06 12.34 1.38
CA GLY A 26 4.80 13.52 0.92
C GLY A 26 6.32 13.39 1.03
N ALA A 27 6.84 12.62 2.00
CA ALA A 27 8.27 12.52 2.28
C ALA A 27 8.91 11.16 1.98
N SER A 28 8.12 10.09 1.98
CA SER A 28 8.56 8.73 1.66
C SER A 28 7.47 7.96 0.92
N THR A 29 7.86 6.84 0.34
CA THR A 29 6.93 5.84 -0.20
C THR A 29 7.30 4.45 0.29
N GLN A 30 6.30 3.61 0.49
CA GLN A 30 6.45 2.26 1.01
C GLN A 30 5.81 1.25 0.07
N ILE A 31 6.39 0.06 0.05
CA ILE A 31 5.85 -1.13 -0.61
C ILE A 31 5.91 -2.29 0.37
N SER A 32 4.82 -3.04 0.49
CA SER A 32 4.75 -4.25 1.31
C SER A 32 3.90 -5.33 0.65
N PHE A 33 4.40 -6.56 0.53
CA PHE A 33 3.66 -7.69 -0.08
C PHE A 33 4.28 -9.04 0.26
N ILE A 34 3.56 -10.12 -0.04
CA ILE A 34 4.04 -11.50 0.09
C ILE A 34 4.57 -11.96 -1.29
N PRO A 35 5.89 -12.12 -1.47
CA PRO A 35 6.45 -12.61 -2.72
C PRO A 35 6.18 -14.10 -2.93
N ILE A 36 6.32 -14.58 -4.18
CA ILE A 36 6.25 -16.02 -4.51
C ILE A 36 7.47 -16.72 -3.95
N ASP A 37 8.65 -16.16 -4.23
CA ASP A 37 9.92 -16.72 -3.81
C ASP A 37 10.33 -16.23 -2.41
N PRO A 38 11.13 -17.01 -1.66
CA PRO A 38 11.66 -16.57 -0.39
C PRO A 38 12.45 -15.26 -0.49
N ILE A 39 12.25 -14.38 0.49
CA ILE A 39 12.96 -13.10 0.57
C ILE A 39 14.45 -13.37 0.82
N THR A 40 15.34 -12.99 -0.10
CA THR A 40 16.78 -13.26 0.05
C THR A 40 17.44 -12.28 1.02
N ASP A 41 17.06 -10.99 0.97
CA ASP A 41 17.50 -9.99 1.95
C ASP A 41 16.58 -10.01 3.19
N GLN A 42 17.03 -10.69 4.24
CA GLN A 42 16.27 -10.82 5.48
C GLN A 42 16.08 -9.48 6.22
N THR A 43 16.86 -8.44 5.92
CA THR A 43 16.65 -7.10 6.51
C THR A 43 15.36 -6.43 5.99
N LYS A 44 14.84 -6.92 4.86
CA LYS A 44 13.57 -6.50 4.27
C LYS A 44 12.41 -7.45 4.57
N ALA A 45 12.67 -8.53 5.32
CA ALA A 45 11.65 -9.51 5.69
C ALA A 45 11.05 -9.17 7.04
N SER A 46 9.72 -9.04 7.09
CA SER A 46 8.95 -8.95 8.33
C SER A 46 8.14 -10.23 8.53
N LYS A 47 8.29 -10.86 9.68
CA LYS A 47 7.64 -12.14 10.01
C LYS A 47 6.57 -11.91 11.08
N PHE A 48 5.35 -12.34 10.81
CA PHE A 48 4.21 -12.17 11.71
C PHE A 48 3.45 -13.48 11.85
N ARG A 49 2.80 -13.67 12.99
CA ARG A 49 1.83 -14.75 13.20
C ARG A 49 0.49 -14.12 13.57
N LEU A 50 -0.51 -14.25 12.70
CA LEU A 50 -1.82 -13.62 12.88
C LEU A 50 -2.91 -14.67 12.63
N TYR A 51 -3.85 -14.80 13.56
CA TYR A 51 -4.96 -15.75 13.48
C TYR A 51 -4.53 -17.22 13.25
N GLY A 52 -3.37 -17.62 13.76
CA GLY A 52 -2.81 -18.96 13.66
C GLY A 52 -1.97 -19.23 12.41
N PHE A 53 -1.76 -18.21 11.56
CA PHE A 53 -1.02 -18.31 10.31
C PHE A 53 0.27 -17.50 10.34
N ASP A 54 1.35 -18.06 9.79
CA ASP A 54 2.64 -17.39 9.67
C ASP A 54 2.74 -16.67 8.33
N TYR A 55 3.14 -15.41 8.37
CA TYR A 55 3.32 -14.54 7.23
C TYR A 55 4.76 -14.06 7.15
N THR A 56 5.36 -14.16 5.97
CA THR A 56 6.65 -13.53 5.65
C THR A 56 6.41 -12.48 4.59
N ILE A 57 6.53 -11.21 4.99
CA ILE A 57 6.18 -10.04 4.19
C ILE A 57 7.46 -9.32 3.81
N TYR A 58 7.64 -9.04 2.52
CA TYR A 58 8.64 -8.08 2.07
C TYR A 58 8.12 -6.68 2.37
N THR A 59 8.93 -5.84 3.00
CA THR A 59 8.61 -4.44 3.24
C THR A 59 9.82 -3.55 3.05
N HIS A 60 9.61 -2.40 2.42
CA HIS A 60 10.64 -1.38 2.34
C HIS A 60 10.06 0.03 2.26
N SER A 61 10.79 1.00 2.81
CA SER A 61 10.46 2.42 2.82
C SER A 61 11.57 3.20 2.15
N TYR A 62 11.21 3.94 1.10
CA TYR A 62 12.13 4.81 0.36
C TYR A 62 11.96 6.25 0.86
N LEU A 63 12.82 6.65 1.80
CA LEU A 63 12.89 8.02 2.28
C LEU A 63 13.30 8.96 1.14
N CYS A 64 12.78 10.19 1.14
CA CYS A 64 12.94 11.19 0.07
C CYS A 64 12.23 10.86 -1.24
N TYR A 65 11.65 9.66 -1.39
CA TYR A 65 10.82 9.29 -2.54
C TYR A 65 9.32 9.46 -2.26
N GLY A 66 8.95 10.26 -1.26
CA GLY A 66 7.59 10.77 -1.17
C GLY A 66 7.35 11.85 -2.22
N GLN A 67 6.11 12.02 -2.64
CA GLN A 67 5.74 12.85 -3.78
C GLN A 67 6.33 14.27 -3.70
N ASN A 68 6.16 14.96 -2.56
CA ASN A 68 6.63 16.34 -2.40
C ASN A 68 8.17 16.43 -2.40
N GLN A 69 8.87 15.44 -1.84
CA GLN A 69 10.33 15.44 -1.76
C GLN A 69 10.98 15.00 -3.07
N ALA A 70 10.36 14.05 -3.77
CA ALA A 70 10.81 13.56 -5.06
C ALA A 70 10.74 14.65 -6.14
N LEU A 71 9.64 15.42 -6.17
CA LEU A 71 9.51 16.52 -7.13
C LEU A 71 10.54 17.64 -6.91
N LYS A 72 10.98 17.83 -5.67
CA LYS A 72 12.06 18.79 -5.35
C LYS A 72 13.44 18.30 -5.75
N GLN A 73 13.63 16.99 -5.90
CA GLN A 73 14.89 16.41 -6.39
C GLN A 73 15.02 16.45 -7.92
N SER A 74 13.93 16.65 -8.66
CA SER A 74 13.96 16.66 -10.12
C SER A 74 14.85 17.81 -10.62
N PRO A 75 15.96 17.54 -11.33
CA PRO A 75 16.87 18.56 -11.77
C PRO A 75 16.20 19.43 -12.83
N SER A 76 16.08 20.72 -12.56
CA SER A 76 15.60 21.72 -13.50
C SER A 76 16.85 22.36 -14.13
N SER A 77 17.04 22.26 -15.45
CA SER A 77 18.32 22.67 -16.08
C SER A 77 18.52 24.19 -16.02
N TRP A 78 19.60 24.61 -15.36
CA TRP A 78 19.86 25.98 -14.89
C TRP A 78 20.38 26.93 -15.99
N SER A 79 19.52 27.79 -16.54
CA SER A 79 19.87 29.08 -17.18
C SER A 79 18.64 29.87 -17.69
N SER A 80 17.56 29.20 -18.08
CA SER A 80 16.20 29.74 -18.21
C SER A 80 15.26 28.55 -18.06
N ILE A 81 14.74 28.32 -16.86
CA ILE A 81 14.44 26.95 -16.45
C ILE A 81 13.02 26.55 -16.86
N ASN A 82 12.92 26.10 -18.11
CA ASN A 82 11.75 25.40 -18.63
C ASN A 82 11.47 24.18 -17.73
N HIS A 83 10.30 24.16 -17.08
CA HIS A 83 9.85 23.09 -16.20
C HIS A 83 8.80 22.23 -16.92
N PRO A 84 9.17 21.05 -17.45
CA PRO A 84 8.28 20.27 -18.31
C PRO A 84 7.07 19.69 -17.59
N CYS A 85 7.15 19.57 -16.26
CA CYS A 85 6.03 19.10 -15.45
C CYS A 85 5.06 20.20 -15.01
N TYR A 86 5.37 21.48 -15.27
CA TYR A 86 4.45 22.58 -14.98
C TYR A 86 3.63 22.91 -16.22
N PRO A 87 2.34 23.29 -16.07
CA PRO A 87 1.48 23.61 -17.20
C PRO A 87 2.06 24.72 -18.06
N GLU A 88 1.81 24.66 -19.37
CA GLU A 88 2.22 25.70 -20.30
C GLU A 88 1.64 27.06 -19.89
N GLY A 89 2.46 28.11 -19.94
CA GLY A 89 2.08 29.47 -19.54
C GLY A 89 2.26 29.78 -18.06
N TYR A 90 2.55 28.79 -17.22
CA TYR A 90 2.91 29.02 -15.82
C TYR A 90 4.27 29.73 -15.72
N GLN A 91 4.36 30.78 -14.92
CA GLN A 91 5.61 31.48 -14.62
C GLN A 91 5.70 31.86 -13.14
N GLU A 92 6.83 31.55 -12.52
CA GLU A 92 7.12 31.93 -11.13
C GLU A 92 8.59 32.36 -11.01
N THR A 93 8.84 33.46 -10.30
CA THR A 93 10.20 33.87 -9.97
C THR A 93 10.56 33.31 -8.60
N THR A 94 11.59 32.47 -8.53
CA THR A 94 12.05 31.86 -7.29
C THR A 94 13.54 32.06 -7.07
N THR A 95 14.01 31.86 -5.85
CA THR A 95 15.44 31.93 -5.52
C THR A 95 16.07 30.55 -5.64
N ALA A 96 17.31 30.48 -6.15
CA ALA A 96 18.07 29.22 -6.20
C ALA A 96 18.19 28.54 -4.82
N ALA A 97 18.27 29.33 -3.74
CA ALA A 97 18.30 28.84 -2.36
C ALA A 97 17.03 28.09 -1.92
N SER A 98 15.84 28.50 -2.39
CA SER A 98 14.58 27.83 -2.05
C SER A 98 14.45 26.45 -2.69
N ILE A 99 15.17 26.19 -3.79
CA ILE A 99 15.19 24.92 -4.53
C ILE A 99 16.10 23.89 -3.83
N HIS A 100 17.13 24.34 -3.10
CA HIS A 100 18.20 23.47 -2.58
C HIS A 100 18.28 23.32 -1.06
N SER A 101 17.36 23.93 -0.31
CA SER A 101 17.45 24.01 1.16
C SER A 101 16.87 22.82 1.94
N ILE A 102 16.79 21.62 1.34
CA ILE A 102 16.06 20.49 1.94
C ILE A 102 16.96 19.25 2.05
N PRO A 103 16.91 18.48 3.15
CA PRO A 103 17.81 17.34 3.38
C PRO A 103 17.86 16.31 2.25
N CYS A 104 16.77 16.15 1.50
CA CYS A 104 16.67 15.25 0.34
C CYS A 104 17.40 15.74 -0.93
N THR A 105 17.81 17.01 -0.99
CA THR A 105 18.56 17.60 -2.11
C THR A 105 19.99 17.99 -1.72
N ALA A 106 20.43 17.64 -0.50
CA ALA A 106 21.73 18.00 0.04
C ALA A 106 22.93 17.43 -0.76
N SER A 107 22.76 16.31 -1.46
CA SER A 107 23.77 15.75 -2.36
C SER A 107 24.00 16.58 -3.64
N HIS A 108 23.03 17.46 -3.97
CA HIS A 108 23.09 18.42 -5.07
C HIS A 108 23.25 19.86 -4.58
N ALA A 109 23.59 20.06 -3.29
CA ALA A 109 23.76 21.38 -2.73
C ALA A 109 24.83 22.15 -3.50
N LEU A 110 24.41 23.22 -4.18
CA LEU A 110 25.34 24.18 -4.76
C LEU A 110 26.24 24.71 -3.63
N THR A 111 27.53 24.84 -3.90
CA THR A 111 28.43 25.61 -3.05
C THR A 111 27.81 26.97 -2.76
N LEU A 112 27.81 27.38 -1.49
CA LEU A 112 27.16 28.57 -0.90
C LEU A 112 27.36 29.91 -1.65
N SER A 113 28.21 29.97 -2.66
CA SER A 113 28.44 31.13 -3.54
C SER A 113 27.40 31.32 -4.66
N GLN A 114 26.45 30.41 -4.87
CA GLN A 114 25.45 30.48 -5.96
C GLN A 114 24.00 30.72 -5.49
N ALA A 115 23.77 31.02 -4.22
CA ALA A 115 22.44 31.07 -3.61
C ALA A 115 21.60 32.33 -3.91
N SER A 116 22.16 33.35 -4.58
CA SER A 116 21.61 34.72 -4.59
C SER A 116 21.08 35.22 -5.93
N TRP A 117 20.75 34.35 -6.88
CA TRP A 117 20.14 34.77 -8.14
C TRP A 117 18.67 34.34 -8.24
N ASN A 118 17.86 35.23 -8.82
CA ASN A 118 16.45 34.98 -9.11
C ASN A 118 16.37 34.19 -10.41
N ALA A 119 15.72 33.03 -10.35
CA ALA A 119 15.43 32.18 -11.50
C ALA A 119 13.94 32.30 -11.84
N THR A 120 13.62 32.56 -13.11
CA THR A 120 12.25 32.43 -13.60
C THR A 120 12.02 30.99 -14.07
N LEU A 121 11.11 30.30 -13.39
CA LEU A 121 10.59 28.99 -13.79
C LEU A 121 9.48 29.20 -14.81
N VAL A 122 9.54 28.51 -15.95
CA VAL A 122 8.55 28.61 -17.03
C VAL A 122 8.00 27.22 -17.33
N GLY A 123 6.70 26.99 -17.16
CA GLY A 123 6.07 25.70 -17.44
C GLY A 123 5.91 25.45 -18.95
N THR A 124 6.17 24.22 -19.39
CA THR A 124 6.05 23.84 -20.81
C THR A 124 5.03 22.73 -21.08
N GLY A 125 4.42 22.14 -20.05
CA GLY A 125 3.40 21.08 -20.18
C GLY A 125 3.84 19.81 -20.92
N ASN A 126 5.15 19.56 -21.09
CA ASN A 126 5.64 18.44 -21.88
C ASN A 126 5.73 17.16 -21.02
N ALA A 127 4.69 16.32 -21.08
CA ALA A 127 4.61 15.08 -20.31
C ALA A 127 5.79 14.13 -20.53
N THR A 128 6.30 14.02 -21.76
CA THR A 128 7.42 13.11 -22.07
C THR A 128 8.72 13.62 -21.44
N ALA A 129 9.01 14.91 -21.59
CA ALA A 129 10.16 15.54 -20.95
C ALA A 129 10.04 15.51 -19.41
N CYS A 130 8.82 15.70 -18.88
CA CYS A 130 8.54 15.58 -17.45
C CYS A 130 8.87 14.18 -16.93
N ARG A 131 8.38 13.14 -17.62
CA ARG A 131 8.66 11.75 -17.25
C ARG A 131 10.16 11.45 -17.30
N MET A 132 10.88 11.96 -18.30
CA MET A 132 12.34 11.77 -18.40
C MET A 132 13.08 12.48 -17.26
N ALA A 133 12.69 13.71 -16.90
CA ALA A 133 13.28 14.43 -15.77
C ALA A 133 13.06 13.68 -14.44
N ILE A 134 11.84 13.20 -14.21
CA ILE A 134 11.52 12.39 -13.03
C ILE A 134 12.31 11.07 -13.02
N LYS A 135 12.56 10.42 -14.16
CA LYS A 135 13.37 9.20 -14.18
C LYS A 135 14.80 9.43 -13.66
N GLN A 136 15.34 10.64 -13.77
CA GLN A 136 16.72 10.93 -13.36
C GLN A 136 16.93 10.90 -11.84
N ILE A 137 15.88 11.05 -11.03
CA ILE A 137 16.02 10.96 -9.56
C ILE A 137 16.15 9.51 -9.05
N PHE A 138 15.98 8.52 -9.92
CA PHE A 138 16.13 7.11 -9.60
C PHE A 138 17.41 6.56 -10.22
N ASN A 139 18.35 6.06 -9.41
CA ASN A 139 19.53 5.40 -9.94
C ASN A 139 19.22 3.94 -10.30
N PHE A 140 18.66 3.72 -11.49
CA PHE A 140 18.38 2.37 -11.98
C PHE A 140 19.66 1.59 -12.33
N THR A 141 20.75 2.28 -12.68
CA THR A 141 22.01 1.63 -13.08
C THR A 141 22.69 0.88 -11.93
N ALA A 142 22.45 1.30 -10.68
CA ALA A 142 22.97 0.65 -9.48
C ALA A 142 22.52 -0.82 -9.33
N CYS A 143 21.44 -1.23 -10.02
CA CYS A 143 20.96 -2.61 -10.00
C CYS A 143 21.67 -3.54 -10.99
N GLY A 144 22.48 -3.02 -11.92
CA GLY A 144 23.09 -3.81 -12.97
C GLY A 144 22.05 -4.62 -13.76
N GLN A 145 22.24 -5.95 -13.82
CA GLN A 145 21.33 -6.90 -14.47
C GLN A 145 20.39 -7.63 -13.49
N SER A 146 20.38 -7.24 -12.21
CA SER A 146 19.60 -7.93 -11.19
C SER A 146 18.09 -7.74 -11.40
N GLN A 147 17.37 -8.85 -11.53
CA GLN A 147 15.90 -8.84 -11.61
C GLN A 147 15.23 -8.56 -10.27
N SER A 148 15.89 -8.91 -9.16
CA SER A 148 15.40 -8.69 -7.79
C SER A 148 15.94 -7.38 -7.20
N CYS A 149 15.93 -6.31 -8.00
CA CYS A 149 16.38 -4.98 -7.61
C CYS A 149 15.50 -3.90 -8.24
N THR A 150 15.26 -2.81 -7.52
CA THR A 150 14.47 -1.68 -8.01
C THR A 150 15.35 -0.56 -8.57
N PHE A 151 15.81 0.32 -7.68
CA PHE A 151 16.65 1.48 -7.92
C PHE A 151 17.55 1.71 -6.70
N ASN A 152 18.61 2.48 -6.88
CA ASN A 152 19.64 2.75 -5.86
C ASN A 152 20.27 1.46 -5.28
N GLY A 153 20.30 0.37 -6.05
CA GLY A 153 20.84 -0.92 -5.60
C GLY A 153 19.96 -1.62 -4.55
N THR A 154 18.70 -1.22 -4.40
CA THR A 154 17.80 -1.74 -3.38
C THR A 154 17.21 -3.07 -3.81
N TYR A 155 17.42 -4.13 -3.01
CA TYR A 155 16.76 -5.41 -3.21
C TYR A 155 15.24 -5.29 -3.10
N GLN A 156 14.54 -5.92 -4.04
CA GLN A 156 13.10 -6.12 -4.05
C GLN A 156 12.75 -7.39 -4.84
N PRO A 157 11.97 -8.32 -4.29
CA PRO A 157 11.51 -9.48 -5.05
C PRO A 157 10.49 -9.07 -6.13
N PRO A 158 10.24 -9.91 -7.15
CA PRO A 158 9.18 -9.64 -8.12
C PRO A 158 7.82 -9.43 -7.43
N VAL A 159 7.10 -8.39 -7.86
CA VAL A 159 5.78 -8.06 -7.31
C VAL A 159 4.80 -9.21 -7.58
N ASN A 160 3.97 -9.53 -6.59
CA ASN A 160 3.03 -10.65 -6.64
C ASN A 160 1.71 -10.29 -5.98
N GLY A 161 0.61 -10.78 -6.57
CA GLY A 161 -0.74 -10.56 -6.10
C GLY A 161 -1.35 -9.21 -6.50
N GLU A 162 -2.48 -8.90 -5.88
CA GLU A 162 -3.17 -7.63 -6.02
C GLU A 162 -2.66 -6.61 -4.98
N PHE A 163 -2.69 -5.32 -5.30
CA PHE A 163 -2.17 -4.24 -4.47
C PHE A 163 -3.20 -3.14 -4.26
N PHE A 164 -3.24 -2.56 -3.07
CA PHE A 164 -3.86 -1.26 -2.85
C PHE A 164 -2.83 -0.14 -2.90
N VAL A 165 -3.18 0.93 -3.61
CA VAL A 165 -2.41 2.18 -3.60
C VAL A 165 -3.15 3.20 -2.77
N ARG A 166 -2.50 3.63 -1.69
CA ARG A 166 -2.85 4.85 -0.98
C ARG A 166 -1.99 5.97 -1.54
N GLN A 167 -2.63 6.89 -2.25
CA GLN A 167 -1.96 8.07 -2.80
C GLN A 167 -2.62 9.33 -2.27
N ILE A 168 -1.81 10.33 -1.97
CA ILE A 168 -2.31 11.68 -1.71
C ILE A 168 -2.46 12.38 -3.07
N LEU A 169 -3.51 12.05 -3.82
CA LEU A 169 -3.99 12.97 -4.86
C LEU A 169 -5.13 13.79 -4.23
N SER A 170 -5.06 15.10 -4.37
CA SER A 170 -6.04 16.03 -3.78
C SER A 170 -7.43 15.93 -4.42
N ASP A 171 -7.63 15.07 -5.42
CA ASP A 171 -8.89 14.93 -6.14
C ASP A 171 -9.17 13.46 -6.54
N PRO A 172 -10.26 12.86 -6.04
CA PRO A 172 -10.65 11.48 -6.36
C PRO A 172 -11.04 11.27 -7.83
N SER A 173 -11.36 12.33 -8.60
CA SER A 173 -11.65 12.22 -10.04
C SER A 173 -10.43 11.85 -10.90
N SER A 174 -9.22 12.02 -10.35
CA SER A 174 -7.96 11.67 -11.02
C SER A 174 -7.57 10.19 -10.88
N GLU A 175 -8.21 9.42 -9.99
CA GLU A 175 -7.90 7.99 -9.77
C GLU A 175 -8.26 7.12 -10.98
N GLN A 176 -9.32 7.49 -11.71
CA GLN A 176 -9.77 6.77 -12.92
C GLN A 176 -8.88 7.02 -14.15
N SER A 177 -8.02 8.04 -14.14
CA SER A 177 -7.26 8.45 -15.33
C SER A 177 -5.83 7.92 -15.38
N LEU A 178 -5.34 7.21 -14.33
CA LEU A 178 -3.98 6.70 -14.21
C LEU A 178 -3.57 5.60 -15.22
N ASN A 179 -4.37 5.32 -16.25
CA ASN A 179 -3.95 4.40 -17.31
C ASN A 179 -2.68 4.97 -18.01
N PRO A 180 -1.59 4.18 -18.14
CA PRO A 180 -0.33 4.61 -18.76
C PRO A 180 -0.46 5.19 -20.18
N SER A 181 -1.57 4.84 -20.86
CA SER A 181 -1.91 5.29 -22.21
C SER A 181 -2.56 6.68 -22.22
N SER A 182 -3.43 6.97 -21.26
CA SER A 182 -4.20 8.22 -21.16
C SER A 182 -3.45 9.35 -20.44
N LEU A 183 -2.46 9.01 -19.62
CA LEU A 183 -1.72 9.99 -18.82
C LEU A 183 -0.84 10.96 -19.62
N ARG A 184 -0.59 10.67 -20.90
CA ARG A 184 0.46 11.34 -21.67
C ARG A 184 0.11 12.75 -22.13
N VAL A 185 -1.16 13.16 -22.16
CA VAL A 185 -1.54 14.45 -22.76
C VAL A 185 -2.49 15.26 -21.88
N THR A 186 -3.49 14.64 -21.25
CA THR A 186 -4.56 15.40 -20.59
C THR A 186 -4.13 16.07 -19.28
N LEU A 187 -3.35 15.38 -18.44
CA LEU A 187 -2.96 15.89 -17.10
C LEU A 187 -1.87 16.97 -17.10
N CYS A 188 -1.24 17.21 -18.25
CA CYS A 188 -0.24 18.26 -18.44
C CYS A 188 -0.79 19.45 -19.23
N ALA A 189 -2.10 19.50 -19.47
CA ALA A 189 -2.76 20.59 -20.15
C ALA A 189 -2.73 21.90 -19.33
N PRO A 190 -2.85 23.07 -19.98
CA PRO A 190 -2.75 24.38 -19.32
C PRO A 190 -3.79 24.63 -18.22
N SER A 191 -4.97 24.00 -18.30
CA SER A 191 -6.08 24.17 -17.35
C SER A 191 -5.94 23.34 -16.07
N GLU A 192 -4.95 22.45 -16.01
CA GLU A 192 -4.75 21.53 -14.89
C GLU A 192 -3.98 22.17 -13.73
N ARG A 193 -4.18 21.64 -12.53
CA ARG A 193 -3.43 22.10 -11.35
C ARG A 193 -1.93 21.86 -11.54
N LEU A 194 -1.13 22.83 -11.10
CA LEU A 194 0.34 22.88 -11.24
C LEU A 194 1.06 21.55 -10.97
N SER A 195 0.59 20.79 -9.97
CA SER A 195 1.24 19.57 -9.49
C SER A 195 0.71 18.29 -10.12
N TYR A 196 -0.39 18.31 -10.89
CA TYR A 196 -1.04 17.09 -11.37
C TYR A 196 -0.20 16.36 -12.41
N CYS A 197 0.30 17.09 -13.42
CA CYS A 197 1.23 16.55 -14.41
C CYS A 197 2.45 15.90 -13.75
N ALA A 198 3.06 16.58 -12.78
CA ALA A 198 4.24 16.11 -12.07
C ALA A 198 3.94 14.85 -11.25
N ASN A 199 2.86 14.88 -10.46
CA ASN A 199 2.43 13.77 -9.61
C ASN A 199 2.06 12.52 -10.42
N ALA A 200 1.32 12.70 -11.50
CA ALA A 200 0.89 11.64 -12.40
C ALA A 200 2.10 10.93 -13.04
N ASN A 201 3.03 11.70 -13.61
CA ASN A 201 4.27 11.15 -14.18
C ASN A 201 5.15 10.52 -13.11
N TYR A 202 5.17 11.07 -11.89
CA TYR A 202 5.90 10.49 -10.76
C TYR A 202 5.38 9.11 -10.38
N ILE A 203 4.06 8.99 -10.20
CA ILE A 203 3.41 7.71 -9.87
C ILE A 203 3.67 6.68 -10.98
N LEU A 204 3.62 7.06 -12.26
CA LEU A 204 3.94 6.14 -13.35
C LEU A 204 5.39 5.63 -13.31
N VAL A 205 6.36 6.53 -13.11
CA VAL A 205 7.77 6.13 -13.01
C VAL A 205 7.98 5.24 -11.79
N LEU A 206 7.36 5.60 -10.66
CA LEU A 206 7.46 4.83 -9.42
C LEU A 206 6.89 3.40 -9.60
N LEU A 207 5.69 3.26 -10.17
CA LEU A 207 5.04 1.96 -10.33
C LEU A 207 5.71 1.12 -11.43
N LEU A 208 5.89 1.69 -12.63
CA LEU A 208 6.34 0.93 -13.79
C LEU A 208 7.86 0.73 -13.80
N ASP A 209 8.62 1.80 -13.59
CA ASP A 209 10.06 1.78 -13.78
C ASP A 209 10.80 1.38 -12.49
N ALA A 210 10.34 1.84 -11.32
CA ALA A 210 10.95 1.53 -10.02
C ALA A 210 10.44 0.22 -9.41
N TYR A 211 9.13 0.10 -9.13
CA TYR A 211 8.53 -1.11 -8.53
C TYR A 211 8.34 -2.26 -9.51
N LYS A 212 8.65 -2.04 -10.80
CA LYS A 212 8.64 -3.06 -11.85
C LYS A 212 7.26 -3.66 -12.13
N PHE A 213 6.19 -2.89 -11.91
CA PHE A 213 4.89 -3.25 -12.49
C PHE A 213 4.96 -3.15 -14.01
N ASN A 214 4.27 -4.04 -14.70
CA ASN A 214 4.26 -4.12 -16.15
C ASN A 214 2.80 -4.14 -16.66
N GLN A 215 2.60 -4.28 -17.97
CA GLN A 215 1.25 -4.30 -18.55
C GLN A 215 0.36 -5.41 -17.98
N THR A 216 0.93 -6.56 -17.63
CA THR A 216 0.18 -7.70 -17.07
C THR A 216 -0.12 -7.54 -15.57
N SER A 217 0.77 -6.91 -14.80
CA SER A 217 0.56 -6.68 -13.37
C SER A 217 -0.13 -5.35 -13.07
N TRP A 218 -0.28 -4.44 -14.03
CA TRP A 218 -0.98 -3.17 -13.84
C TRP A 218 -2.44 -3.37 -13.39
N SER A 219 -3.13 -4.37 -13.93
CA SER A 219 -4.52 -4.67 -13.55
C SER A 219 -4.67 -5.20 -12.13
N SER A 220 -3.57 -5.59 -11.48
CA SER A 220 -3.60 -6.01 -10.08
C SER A 220 -3.55 -4.84 -9.10
N ILE A 221 -3.35 -3.61 -9.59
CA ILE A 221 -3.30 -2.40 -8.77
C ILE A 221 -4.70 -1.78 -8.64
N LYS A 222 -5.14 -1.58 -7.40
CA LYS A 222 -6.41 -0.95 -7.04
C LYS A 222 -6.12 0.40 -6.37
N PHE A 223 -6.54 1.48 -7.02
CA PHE A 223 -6.52 2.82 -6.45
C PHE A 223 -7.80 2.99 -5.63
N GLN A 224 -7.68 2.87 -4.31
CA GLN A 224 -8.79 3.04 -3.37
C GLN A 224 -8.27 3.68 -2.09
N MET A 225 -8.92 4.75 -1.65
CA MET A 225 -8.57 5.41 -0.40
C MET A 225 -9.33 4.87 0.81
N LYS A 226 -10.48 4.23 0.58
CA LYS A 226 -11.37 3.73 1.63
C LYS A 226 -11.88 2.33 1.34
N VAL A 227 -11.97 1.52 2.39
CA VAL A 227 -12.72 0.26 2.40
C VAL A 227 -13.71 0.34 3.55
N THR A 228 -14.99 0.05 3.28
CA THR A 228 -16.06 0.06 4.31
C THR A 228 -16.04 1.33 5.18
N ASN A 229 -16.01 2.50 4.55
CA ASN A 229 -15.94 3.84 5.20
C ASN A 229 -14.71 4.09 6.10
N THR A 230 -13.70 3.23 6.06
CA THR A 230 -12.45 3.39 6.80
C THR A 230 -11.33 3.72 5.82
N ASP A 231 -10.52 4.73 6.15
CA ASP A 231 -9.35 5.08 5.35
C ASP A 231 -8.32 3.95 5.38
N ILE A 232 -7.83 3.58 4.20
CA ILE A 232 -6.71 2.64 4.08
C ILE A 232 -5.44 3.37 4.53
N GLY A 233 -4.66 2.74 5.41
CA GLY A 233 -3.40 3.30 5.90
C GLY A 233 -2.85 2.52 7.10
N TRP A 234 -1.66 2.93 7.54
CA TRP A 234 -0.94 2.28 8.64
C TRP A 234 -1.60 2.51 10.02
N THR A 235 -2.45 3.54 10.17
CA THR A 235 -3.03 3.97 11.45
C THR A 235 -3.88 2.89 12.11
N LEU A 236 -4.77 2.25 11.34
CA LEU A 236 -5.62 1.18 11.85
C LEU A 236 -4.80 -0.03 12.31
N GLY A 237 -3.85 -0.48 11.48
CA GLY A 237 -2.96 -1.59 11.82
C GLY A 237 -2.11 -1.30 13.06
N TYR A 238 -1.60 -0.07 13.18
CA TYR A 238 -0.84 0.38 14.34
C TYR A 238 -1.68 0.37 15.62
N MET A 239 -2.91 0.90 15.57
CA MET A 239 -3.85 0.88 16.69
C MET A 239 -4.18 -0.56 17.11
N LEU A 240 -4.53 -1.43 16.17
CA LEU A 240 -4.85 -2.84 16.44
C LEU A 240 -3.67 -3.57 17.08
N ASN A 241 -2.44 -3.29 16.63
CA ASN A 241 -1.23 -3.86 17.21
C ASN A 241 -0.99 -3.37 18.64
N LEU A 242 -1.03 -2.05 18.90
CA LEU A 242 -0.80 -1.48 20.23
C LEU A 242 -1.83 -1.93 21.28
N THR A 243 -3.07 -2.16 20.84
CA THR A 243 -4.17 -2.60 21.70
C THR A 243 -4.25 -4.12 21.86
N ASN A 244 -3.32 -4.89 21.27
CA ASN A 244 -3.35 -6.36 21.25
C ASN A 244 -4.69 -6.92 20.71
N MET A 245 -5.33 -6.21 19.79
CA MET A 245 -6.59 -6.64 19.17
C MET A 245 -6.39 -7.62 17.99
N ILE A 246 -5.14 -7.90 17.59
CA ILE A 246 -4.81 -8.90 16.57
C ILE A 246 -4.33 -10.18 17.27
N PRO A 247 -5.16 -11.24 17.32
CA PRO A 247 -4.77 -12.46 18.01
C PRO A 247 -3.72 -13.23 17.22
N VAL A 248 -2.76 -13.83 17.93
CA VAL A 248 -1.71 -14.66 17.33
C VAL A 248 -2.28 -15.99 16.84
N GLU A 249 -3.20 -16.58 17.59
CA GLU A 249 -3.88 -17.84 17.25
C GLU A 249 -5.32 -17.59 16.82
N ALA A 250 -5.89 -18.54 16.07
CA ALA A 250 -7.32 -18.50 15.80
C ALA A 250 -8.09 -18.64 17.13
N PRO A 251 -9.19 -17.88 17.34
CA PRO A 251 -10.01 -18.01 18.53
C PRO A 251 -10.41 -19.47 18.72
N GLU A 252 -10.25 -19.99 19.94
CA GLU A 252 -10.70 -21.33 20.26
C GLU A 252 -12.20 -21.43 19.97
N GLN A 253 -12.56 -22.33 19.05
CA GLN A 253 -13.95 -22.71 18.85
C GLN A 253 -14.39 -23.35 20.17
N VAL A 254 -15.20 -22.63 20.95
CA VAL A 254 -15.93 -23.24 22.06
C VAL A 254 -16.78 -24.33 21.43
N LYS A 255 -16.31 -25.57 21.51
CA LYS A 255 -17.10 -26.73 21.08
C LYS A 255 -18.33 -26.70 21.95
N GLY A 256 -19.47 -26.26 21.39
CA GLY A 256 -20.76 -26.54 21.99
C GLY A 256 -20.77 -28.03 22.36
N GLN A 257 -21.24 -28.33 23.58
CA GLN A 257 -21.26 -29.67 24.15
C GLN A 257 -21.67 -30.70 23.08
N GLN A 258 -20.90 -31.78 22.92
CA GLN A 258 -21.13 -32.75 21.85
C GLN A 258 -22.62 -33.11 21.80
N ASN A 259 -23.21 -33.10 20.60
CA ASN A 259 -24.65 -33.31 20.43
C ASN A 259 -25.19 -34.54 21.19
N GLY A 260 -24.38 -35.61 21.33
CA GLY A 260 -24.72 -36.79 22.12
C GLY A 260 -24.79 -36.52 23.64
N LEU A 261 -23.82 -35.78 24.19
CA LEU A 261 -23.82 -35.40 25.62
C LEU A 261 -24.94 -34.42 25.95
N TRP A 262 -25.30 -33.54 25.01
CA TRP A 262 -26.41 -32.61 25.18
C TRP A 262 -27.77 -33.33 25.11
N ALA A 263 -27.94 -34.26 24.16
CA ALA A 263 -29.13 -35.09 24.06
C ALA A 263 -29.31 -36.02 25.27
N ALA A 264 -28.22 -36.63 25.76
CA ALA A 264 -28.25 -37.45 26.98
C ALA A 264 -28.65 -36.61 28.21
N ALA A 265 -28.10 -35.40 28.35
CA ALA A 265 -28.47 -34.51 29.45
C ALA A 265 -29.97 -34.16 29.44
N ILE A 266 -30.54 -33.83 28.28
CA ILE A 266 -31.98 -33.57 28.16
C ILE A 266 -32.80 -34.82 28.51
N PHE A 267 -32.40 -35.98 28.01
CA PHE A 267 -33.09 -37.24 28.29
C PHE A 267 -33.16 -37.52 29.80
N PHE A 268 -32.05 -37.37 30.53
CA PHE A 268 -32.02 -37.57 31.98
C PHE A 268 -32.84 -36.53 32.75
N ILE A 269 -32.86 -35.27 32.29
CA ILE A 269 -33.70 -34.22 32.90
C ILE A 269 -35.19 -34.54 32.74
N VAL A 270 -35.61 -34.97 31.55
CA VAL A 270 -37.03 -35.32 31.31
C VAL A 270 -37.44 -36.55 32.13
N LEU A 271 -36.58 -37.55 32.20
CA LEU A 271 -36.83 -38.80 32.93
C LEU A 271 -36.93 -38.56 34.44
N THR A 272 -36.05 -37.72 35.02
CA THR A 272 -36.11 -37.34 36.44
C THR A 272 -37.37 -36.54 36.77
N LEU A 273 -37.75 -35.57 35.92
CA LEU A 273 -39.01 -34.84 36.08
C LEU A 273 -40.24 -35.75 36.00
N GLY A 274 -40.23 -36.73 35.09
CA GLY A 274 -41.28 -37.75 34.98
C GLY A 274 -41.43 -38.57 36.26
N PHE A 275 -40.32 -39.05 36.82
CA PHE A 275 -40.35 -39.80 38.10
C PHE A 275 -40.83 -38.94 39.26
N CYS A 276 -40.42 -37.67 39.34
CA CYS A 276 -40.91 -36.75 40.37
C CYS A 276 -42.42 -36.52 40.25
N LEU A 277 -42.96 -36.35 39.04
CA LEU A 277 -44.40 -36.18 38.80
C LEU A 277 -45.19 -37.43 39.17
N VAL A 278 -44.71 -38.62 38.80
CA VAL A 278 -45.35 -39.89 39.20
C VAL A 278 -45.31 -40.07 40.71
N GLY A 279 -44.18 -39.77 41.36
CA GLY A 279 -44.07 -39.81 42.81
C GLY A 279 -45.05 -38.85 43.51
N LEU A 280 -45.19 -37.62 42.99
CA LEU A 280 -46.18 -36.65 43.47
C LEU A 280 -47.63 -37.13 43.28
N LEU A 281 -47.95 -37.71 42.13
CA LEU A 281 -49.28 -38.25 41.86
C LEU A 281 -49.62 -39.42 42.80
N ILE A 282 -48.66 -40.32 43.05
CA ILE A 282 -48.84 -41.41 44.01
C ILE A 282 -49.06 -40.84 45.42
N TYR A 283 -48.26 -39.85 45.84
CA TYR A 283 -48.41 -39.18 47.14
C TYR A 283 -49.76 -38.45 47.31
N ILE A 284 -50.34 -37.92 46.23
CA ILE A 284 -51.65 -37.25 46.27
C ILE A 284 -52.81 -38.27 46.25
N LEU A 285 -52.61 -39.44 45.64
CA LEU A 285 -53.64 -40.49 45.50
C LEU A 285 -53.67 -41.50 46.67
N TRP A 286 -52.67 -41.47 47.55
CA TRP A 286 -52.58 -42.27 48.78
C TRP A 286 -52.86 -41.40 50.01
#